data_AF-A0AAV8CNZ0-F1
#
_entry.id   AF-A0AAV8CNZ0-F1
#
_cell.length_a   1.000
_cell.length_b   1.000
_cell.length_c   1.000
_cell.angle_alpha   90.00
_cell.angle_beta   90.00
_cell.angle_gamma   90.00
#
_symmetry.space_group_name_H-M   'P 1'
#
loop_
_entity.id
_entity.type
_entity.pdbx_description
1 polymer ?
#
loop_
_entity_poly.entity_id
_entity_poly.type
_entity_poly.pdbx_seq_one_letter_code
_entity_poly.pdbx_strand_id
1 'polypeptide(L)'
;MKFVPALVDGDTVIADSFAIALANKYPQNPLLPRDLKKKALNIQIASIVSSGIQPLLNLVVVSYVEEKLGSKEKDAWSIDQTNRVFTALEKLLKGCARKYATGDEIGLGDVFLAPQLYYVINKLQMDMSNYPTLARLHAAYEEVPAFQAAVPENQPDAPSITMLISQKIKS
;
A
#
# COMPACT_ATOMS: atom_id res chain seq x y z
N MET A 1 8.85 1.57 20.13
CA MET A 1 7.64 1.24 19.34
C MET A 1 7.78 -0.17 18.80
N LYS A 2 6.73 -0.99 18.79
CA LYS A 2 6.71 -2.33 18.14
C LYS A 2 6.03 -2.25 16.77
N PHE A 3 6.48 -1.32 15.92
CA PHE A 3 5.97 -1.14 14.57
C PHE A 3 7.13 -1.09 13.59
N VAL A 4 6.88 -1.56 12.37
CA VAL A 4 7.79 -1.44 11.23
C VAL A 4 7.14 -0.50 10.20
N PRO A 5 7.93 0.17 9.34
CA PRO A 5 9.38 0.08 9.17
C PRO A 5 10.20 1.05 10.05
N ALA A 6 11.50 0.79 10.16
CA ALA A 6 12.51 1.74 10.63
C ALA A 6 13.73 1.71 9.71
N LEU A 7 14.17 2.86 9.21
CA LEU A 7 15.39 3.03 8.44
C LEU A 7 16.49 3.55 9.37
N VAL A 8 17.61 2.82 9.41
CA VAL A 8 18.84 3.24 10.08
C VAL A 8 19.83 3.71 9.02
N ASP A 9 20.30 4.95 9.13
CA ASP A 9 21.29 5.54 8.23
C ASP A 9 22.35 6.29 9.05
N GLY A 10 23.49 5.62 9.29
CA GLY A 10 24.50 6.09 10.25
C GLY A 10 23.90 6.22 11.65
N ASP A 11 24.04 7.41 12.25
CA ASP A 11 23.53 7.72 13.59
C ASP A 11 22.04 8.15 13.58
N THR A 12 21.40 8.19 12.42
CA THR A 12 20.00 8.60 12.27
C THR A 12 19.08 7.39 12.18
N VAL A 13 17.97 7.42 12.93
CA VAL A 13 16.89 6.44 12.83
C VAL A 13 15.59 7.16 12.49
N ILE A 14 14.96 6.76 11.38
CA ILE A 14 13.65 7.26 10.95
C ILE A 14 12.67 6.09 11.01
N ALA A 15 11.61 6.20 11.83
CA ALA A 15 10.65 5.12 12.08
C ALA A 15 9.24 5.47 11.59
N ASP A 16 9.14 5.98 10.36
CA ASP A 16 7.90 6.36 9.71
C ASP A 16 8.05 6.21 8.19
N SER A 17 7.17 5.43 7.55
CA SER A 17 7.29 5.11 6.11
C SER A 17 7.15 6.35 5.22
N PHE A 18 6.34 7.33 5.63
CA PHE A 18 6.14 8.58 4.91
C PHE A 18 7.39 9.46 5.00
N ALA A 19 7.94 9.62 6.19
CA ALA A 19 9.18 10.37 6.41
C ALA A 19 10.38 9.70 5.69
N ILE A 20 10.47 8.37 5.75
CA ILE A 20 11.50 7.59 5.03
C ILE A 20 11.42 7.85 3.53
N ALA A 21 10.23 7.77 2.94
CA ALA A 21 10.05 8.00 1.51
C ALA A 21 10.38 9.45 1.09
N LEU A 22 10.20 10.42 1.99
CA LEU A 22 10.52 11.82 1.75
C LEU A 22 11.98 12.22 1.99
N ALA A 23 12.75 11.44 2.76
CA ALA A 23 14.13 11.77 3.10
C ALA A 23 15.06 11.94 1.88
N ASN A 24 14.63 11.46 0.69
CA ASN A 24 15.25 11.70 -0.62
C ASN A 24 16.78 11.55 -0.65
N LYS A 25 17.27 10.37 -0.23
CA LYS A 25 18.70 10.01 -0.31
C LYS A 25 19.24 9.92 -1.74
N TYR A 26 18.35 9.80 -2.74
CA TYR A 26 18.70 9.61 -4.15
C TYR A 26 18.10 10.72 -5.04
N PRO A 27 18.70 11.92 -5.06
CA PRO A 27 18.12 13.08 -5.73
C PRO A 27 17.98 12.93 -7.25
N GLN A 28 18.64 11.95 -7.87
CA GLN A 28 18.53 11.64 -9.29
C GLN A 28 17.23 10.90 -9.66
N ASN A 29 16.55 10.30 -8.67
CA ASN A 29 15.28 9.59 -8.86
C ASN A 29 14.22 10.13 -7.89
N PRO A 30 13.79 11.40 -8.02
CA PRO A 30 12.88 12.01 -7.07
C PRO A 30 11.47 11.42 -7.19
N LEU A 31 10.91 10.95 -6.07
CA LEU A 31 9.51 10.50 -6.00
C LEU A 31 8.50 11.66 -6.07
N LEU A 32 8.96 12.90 -5.90
CA LEU A 32 8.12 14.09 -5.98
C LEU A 32 8.47 14.91 -7.22
N PRO A 33 7.50 15.12 -8.13
CA PRO A 33 7.74 15.93 -9.32
C PRO A 33 7.96 17.40 -8.96
N ARG A 34 8.62 18.14 -9.86
CA ARG A 34 8.85 19.59 -9.70
C ARG A 34 7.58 20.41 -9.85
N ASP A 35 6.65 19.98 -10.70
CA ASP A 35 5.35 20.62 -10.87
C ASP A 35 4.57 20.58 -9.55
N LEU A 36 4.20 21.76 -9.04
CA LEU A 36 3.61 21.89 -7.71
C LEU A 36 2.26 21.19 -7.59
N LYS A 37 1.45 21.17 -8.66
CA LYS A 37 0.13 20.52 -8.66
C LYS A 37 0.28 19.00 -8.59
N LYS A 38 1.15 18.43 -9.42
CA LYS A 38 1.47 16.99 -9.37
C LYS A 38 2.15 16.60 -8.06
N LYS A 39 2.99 17.47 -7.50
CA LYS A 39 3.62 17.25 -6.19
C LYS A 39 2.57 17.16 -5.09
N ALA A 40 1.65 18.12 -5.04
CA ALA A 40 0.56 18.13 -4.09
C ALA A 40 -0.33 16.89 -4.22
N LEU A 41 -0.65 16.48 -5.46
CA LEU A 41 -1.44 15.28 -5.72
C LEU A 41 -0.74 14.00 -5.23
N ASN A 42 0.58 13.86 -5.47
CA ASN A 42 1.36 12.73 -4.95
C ASN A 42 1.34 12.64 -3.43
N ILE A 43 1.54 13.78 -2.75
CA ILE A 43 1.48 13.88 -1.29
C ILE A 43 0.07 13.54 -0.79
N GLN A 44 -0.97 14.03 -1.45
CA GLN A 44 -2.36 13.76 -1.09
C GLN A 44 -2.68 12.27 -1.19
N ILE A 45 -2.31 11.61 -2.29
CA ILE A 45 -2.53 10.16 -2.48
C ILE A 45 -1.80 9.36 -1.39
N ALA A 46 -0.51 9.64 -1.20
CA ALA A 46 0.28 8.95 -0.19
C ALA A 46 -0.26 9.18 1.22
N SER A 47 -0.75 10.37 1.54
CA SER A 47 -1.37 10.70 2.82
C SER A 47 -2.68 9.94 3.01
N ILE A 48 -3.57 9.92 2.01
CA ILE A 48 -4.82 9.17 2.07
C ILE A 48 -4.55 7.69 2.36
N VAL A 49 -3.53 7.09 1.72
CA VAL A 49 -3.18 5.70 2.00
C VAL A 49 -2.61 5.54 3.42
N SER A 50 -1.54 6.28 3.73
CA SER A 50 -0.77 6.13 4.97
C SER A 50 -1.55 6.46 6.24
N SER A 51 -2.42 7.46 6.21
CA SER A 51 -3.20 7.87 7.39
C SER A 51 -4.68 7.48 7.31
N GLY A 52 -5.22 7.30 6.10
CA GLY A 52 -6.66 7.09 5.89
C GLY A 52 -7.09 5.62 5.87
N ILE A 53 -6.24 4.69 5.43
CA ILE A 53 -6.61 3.27 5.34
C ILE A 53 -5.61 2.34 6.02
N GLN A 54 -4.30 2.56 5.86
CA GLN A 54 -3.29 1.65 6.39
C GLN A 54 -3.40 1.42 7.91
N PRO A 55 -3.68 2.44 8.75
CA PRO A 55 -3.82 2.22 10.19
C PRO A 55 -5.06 1.40 10.55
N LEU A 56 -6.14 1.51 9.77
CA LEU A 56 -7.40 0.79 9.99
C LEU A 56 -7.32 -0.68 9.58
N LEU A 57 -6.46 -0.99 8.60
CA LEU A 57 -6.18 -2.34 8.13
C LEU A 57 -4.89 -2.92 8.72
N ASN A 58 -4.26 -2.22 9.66
CA ASN A 58 -3.07 -2.69 10.33
C ASN A 58 -3.37 -4.01 11.06
N LEU A 59 -2.41 -4.95 11.03
CA LEU A 59 -2.54 -6.27 11.67
C LEU A 59 -3.02 -6.19 13.12
N VAL A 60 -2.52 -5.23 13.90
CA VAL A 60 -2.95 -5.06 15.31
C VAL A 60 -4.45 -4.73 15.39
N VAL A 61 -4.94 -3.88 14.50
CA VAL A 61 -6.35 -3.45 14.48
C VAL A 61 -7.24 -4.57 13.96
N VAL A 62 -6.90 -5.19 12.83
CA VAL A 62 -7.74 -6.26 12.27
C VAL A 62 -7.73 -7.50 13.16
N SER A 63 -6.60 -7.87 13.77
CA SER A 63 -6.57 -8.98 14.74
C SER A 63 -7.43 -8.69 15.98
N TYR A 64 -7.48 -7.44 16.44
CA TYR A 64 -8.39 -7.06 17.52
C TYR A 64 -9.87 -7.20 17.12
N VAL A 65 -10.24 -6.75 15.92
CA VAL A 65 -11.61 -6.91 15.40
C VAL A 65 -11.97 -8.39 15.29
N GLU A 66 -11.06 -9.22 14.76
CA GLU A 66 -11.25 -10.66 14.65
C GLU A 66 -11.41 -11.34 16.02
N GLU A 67 -10.56 -10.99 17.00
CA GLU A 67 -10.64 -11.55 18.35
C GLU A 67 -11.98 -11.23 19.03
N LYS A 68 -12.50 -10.00 18.83
CA LYS A 68 -13.73 -9.54 19.51
C LYS A 68 -15.01 -9.91 18.78
N LEU A 69 -15.00 -9.94 17.45
CA LEU A 69 -16.21 -10.02 16.62
C LEU A 69 -16.19 -11.21 15.65
N GLY A 70 -15.06 -11.91 15.52
CA GLY A 70 -14.88 -13.05 14.62
C GLY A 70 -14.41 -12.68 13.21
N SER A 71 -13.95 -13.68 12.47
CA SER A 71 -13.32 -13.49 11.14
C SER A 71 -14.25 -12.84 10.11
N LYS A 72 -15.55 -13.17 10.14
CA LYS A 72 -16.54 -12.59 9.21
C LYS A 72 -16.66 -11.08 9.40
N GLU A 73 -16.69 -10.61 10.64
CA GLU A 73 -16.78 -9.18 10.96
C GLU A 73 -15.45 -8.46 10.68
N LYS A 74 -14.31 -9.12 10.88
CA LYS A 74 -13.00 -8.62 10.44
C LYS A 74 -12.92 -8.41 8.93
N ASP A 75 -13.42 -9.35 8.13
CA ASP A 75 -13.47 -9.22 6.68
C ASP A 75 -14.42 -8.09 6.26
N ALA A 76 -15.62 -8.03 6.85
CA ALA A 76 -16.59 -6.96 6.60
C ALA A 76 -16.04 -5.57 6.96
N TRP A 77 -15.37 -5.44 8.12
CA TRP A 77 -14.67 -4.22 8.53
C TRP A 77 -13.64 -3.79 7.49
N SER A 78 -12.80 -4.73 7.05
CA SER A 78 -11.71 -4.45 6.11
C SER A 78 -12.24 -3.99 4.75
N ILE A 79 -13.31 -4.62 4.26
CA ILE A 79 -14.00 -4.26 3.02
C ILE A 79 -14.66 -2.88 3.15
N ASP A 80 -15.36 -2.59 4.25
CA ASP A 80 -16.02 -1.29 4.46
C ASP A 80 -15.01 -0.13 4.51
N GLN A 81 -13.94 -0.27 5.28
CA GLN A 81 -12.90 0.77 5.36
C GLN A 81 -12.24 0.98 4.00
N THR A 82 -11.97 -0.11 3.28
CA THR A 82 -11.39 -0.03 1.92
C THR A 82 -12.34 0.68 0.96
N ASN A 83 -13.62 0.31 0.93
CA ASN A 83 -14.62 0.93 0.06
C ASN A 83 -14.69 2.45 0.23
N ARG A 84 -14.69 2.93 1.48
CA ARG A 84 -14.74 4.37 1.79
C ARG A 84 -13.55 5.12 1.20
N VAL A 85 -12.34 4.59 1.38
CA VAL A 85 -11.10 5.24 0.92
C VAL A 85 -10.90 5.08 -0.59
N PHE A 86 -11.17 3.90 -1.14
CA PHE A 86 -11.02 3.62 -2.57
C PHE A 86 -12.02 4.43 -3.39
N THR A 87 -13.24 4.66 -2.90
CA THR A 87 -14.19 5.58 -3.53
C THR A 87 -13.61 6.99 -3.67
N ALA A 88 -12.94 7.49 -2.63
CA ALA A 88 -12.32 8.80 -2.66
C ALA A 88 -11.10 8.85 -3.62
N LEU A 89 -10.24 7.82 -3.58
CA LEU A 89 -9.07 7.72 -4.46
C LEU A 89 -9.45 7.55 -5.93
N GLU A 90 -10.45 6.71 -6.25
CA GLU A 90 -10.96 6.52 -7.60
C GLU A 90 -11.50 7.83 -8.16
N LYS A 91 -12.25 8.60 -7.36
CA LYS A 91 -12.72 9.94 -7.75
C LYS A 91 -11.57 10.93 -7.93
N LEU A 92 -10.58 10.91 -7.05
CA LEU A 92 -9.42 11.80 -7.11
C LEU A 92 -8.57 11.55 -8.36
N LEU A 93 -8.41 10.29 -8.76
CA LEU A 93 -7.62 9.85 -9.90
C LEU A 93 -8.42 9.78 -11.20
N LYS A 94 -9.75 10.02 -11.15
CA LYS A 94 -10.61 10.02 -12.32
C LYS A 94 -10.12 11.05 -13.33
N GLY A 95 -9.83 10.60 -14.55
CA GLY A 95 -9.31 11.45 -15.63
C GLY A 95 -7.79 11.55 -15.69
N CYS A 96 -7.06 10.97 -14.72
CA CYS A 96 -5.62 10.75 -14.82
C CYS A 96 -5.32 9.54 -15.73
N ALA A 97 -5.57 9.69 -17.03
CA ALA A 97 -5.29 8.68 -18.06
C ALA A 97 -3.80 8.72 -18.45
N ARG A 98 -2.93 8.32 -17.53
CA ARG A 98 -1.47 8.22 -17.70
C ARG A 98 -0.98 6.85 -17.25
N LYS A 99 0.30 6.55 -17.48
CA LYS A 99 0.87 5.25 -17.12
C LYS A 99 0.66 4.93 -15.63
N TYR A 100 1.00 5.87 -14.75
CA TYR A 100 0.89 5.77 -13.30
C TYR A 100 -0.06 6.83 -12.72
N ALA A 101 -0.14 6.98 -11.40
CA ALA A 101 -1.18 7.76 -10.73
C ALA A 101 -1.19 9.25 -11.12
N THR A 102 0.00 9.83 -11.35
CA THR A 102 0.14 11.28 -11.59
C THR A 102 0.89 11.64 -12.88
N GLY A 103 1.25 10.64 -13.69
CA GLY A 103 2.06 10.84 -14.90
C GLY A 103 2.62 9.53 -15.46
N ASP A 104 3.69 9.66 -16.24
CA ASP A 104 4.35 8.52 -16.90
C ASP A 104 5.57 7.98 -16.12
N GLU A 105 5.89 8.63 -15.00
CA GLU A 105 6.92 8.25 -14.05
C GLU A 105 6.29 7.88 -12.70
N ILE A 106 6.94 6.97 -11.96
CA ILE A 106 6.51 6.55 -10.63
C ILE A 106 6.77 7.68 -9.65
N GLY A 107 5.75 8.08 -8.90
CA GLY A 107 5.84 9.07 -7.84
C GLY A 107 5.52 8.51 -6.45
N LEU A 108 5.59 9.38 -5.45
CA LEU A 108 5.29 9.05 -4.06
C LEU A 108 3.89 8.43 -3.91
N GLY A 109 2.89 8.93 -4.64
CA GLY A 109 1.54 8.37 -4.60
C GLY A 109 1.52 6.89 -5.01
N ASP A 110 2.28 6.52 -6.05
CA ASP A 110 2.38 5.15 -6.54
C ASP A 110 3.07 4.22 -5.54
N VAL A 111 4.12 4.70 -4.88
CA VAL A 111 4.85 3.94 -3.84
C VAL A 111 3.95 3.53 -2.67
N PHE A 112 2.97 4.36 -2.32
CA PHE A 112 1.99 4.04 -1.28
C PHE A 112 0.80 3.24 -1.81
N LEU A 113 0.33 3.53 -3.03
CA LEU A 113 -0.77 2.78 -3.65
C LEU A 113 -0.42 1.33 -3.95
N ALA A 114 0.78 1.05 -4.47
CA ALA A 114 1.19 -0.29 -4.90
C ALA A 114 1.00 -1.36 -3.81
N PRO A 115 1.55 -1.23 -2.58
CA PRO A 115 1.33 -2.22 -1.53
C PRO A 115 -0.13 -2.29 -1.05
N GLN A 116 -0.84 -1.16 -1.03
CA GLN A 116 -2.25 -1.12 -0.61
C GLN A 116 -3.17 -1.85 -1.60
N LEU A 117 -2.96 -1.65 -2.91
CA LEU A 117 -3.70 -2.35 -3.96
C LEU A 117 -3.34 -3.83 -3.99
N TYR A 118 -2.05 -4.15 -3.84
CA TYR A 118 -1.61 -5.54 -3.75
C TYR A 118 -2.34 -6.27 -2.60
N TYR A 119 -2.37 -5.67 -1.40
CA TYR A 119 -3.09 -6.25 -0.26
C TYR A 119 -4.58 -6.45 -0.54
N VAL A 120 -5.27 -5.42 -1.04
CA VAL A 120 -6.72 -5.47 -1.27
C VAL A 120 -7.11 -6.51 -2.32
N ILE A 121 -6.33 -6.63 -3.39
CA ILE A 121 -6.64 -7.52 -4.51
C ILE A 121 -6.19 -8.95 -4.21
N ASN A 122 -4.97 -9.13 -3.72
CA ASN A 122 -4.36 -10.46 -3.60
C ASN A 122 -4.60 -11.12 -2.23
N LYS A 123 -4.73 -10.31 -1.15
CA LYS A 123 -4.93 -10.82 0.21
C LYS A 123 -6.37 -10.73 0.68
N LEU A 124 -7.03 -9.60 0.43
CA LEU A 124 -8.44 -9.40 0.78
C LEU A 124 -9.39 -9.93 -0.31
N GLN A 125 -8.90 -10.15 -1.54
CA GLN A 125 -9.69 -10.66 -2.67
C GLN A 125 -10.94 -9.82 -2.96
N MET A 126 -10.81 -8.50 -2.79
CA MET A 126 -11.92 -7.58 -2.95
C MET A 126 -12.26 -7.37 -4.44
N ASP A 127 -13.55 -7.29 -4.76
CA ASP A 127 -14.01 -6.93 -6.10
C ASP A 127 -13.67 -5.46 -6.43
N MET A 128 -12.93 -5.29 -7.53
CA MET A 128 -12.46 -3.99 -8.00
C MET A 128 -13.31 -3.40 -9.12
N SER A 129 -14.46 -3.99 -9.46
CA SER A 129 -15.34 -3.53 -10.54
C SER A 129 -15.80 -2.07 -10.38
N ASN A 130 -15.92 -1.60 -9.14
CA ASN A 130 -16.26 -0.21 -8.82
C ASN A 130 -15.06 0.77 -8.88
N TYR A 131 -13.84 0.26 -9.04
CA TYR A 131 -12.59 1.02 -8.95
C TYR A 131 -11.68 0.77 -10.17
N PRO A 132 -12.15 1.02 -11.41
CA PRO A 132 -11.41 0.67 -12.63
C PRO A 132 -10.08 1.42 -12.78
N THR A 133 -9.97 2.66 -12.29
CA THR A 133 -8.70 3.42 -12.33
C THR A 133 -7.68 2.78 -11.40
N LEU A 134 -8.08 2.41 -10.18
CA LEU A 134 -7.22 1.72 -9.24
C LEU A 134 -6.84 0.31 -9.73
N ALA A 135 -7.77 -0.43 -10.33
CA ALA A 135 -7.48 -1.73 -10.93
C ALA A 135 -6.45 -1.63 -12.06
N ARG A 136 -6.59 -0.62 -12.95
CA ARG A 136 -5.61 -0.34 -14.00
C ARG A 136 -4.24 0.01 -13.44
N LEU A 137 -4.18 0.81 -12.37
CA LEU A 137 -2.93 1.16 -11.70
C LEU A 137 -2.26 -0.08 -11.10
N HIS A 138 -3.03 -0.96 -10.45
CA HIS A 138 -2.50 -2.22 -9.97
C HIS A 138 -1.83 -3.03 -11.08
N ALA A 139 -2.53 -3.24 -12.21
CA ALA A 139 -1.96 -3.94 -13.36
C ALA A 139 -0.69 -3.24 -13.89
N ALA A 140 -0.68 -1.91 -13.95
CA ALA A 140 0.51 -1.16 -14.35
C ALA A 140 1.68 -1.33 -13.37
N TYR A 141 1.41 -1.46 -12.07
CA TYR A 141 2.43 -1.69 -11.04
C TYR A 141 2.97 -3.11 -11.07
N GLU A 142 2.15 -4.10 -11.43
CA GLU A 142 2.60 -5.49 -11.60
C GLU A 142 3.65 -5.64 -12.71
N GLU A 143 3.69 -4.73 -13.68
CA GLU A 143 4.71 -4.71 -14.73
C GLU A 143 6.03 -4.02 -14.30
N VAL A 144 6.11 -3.45 -13.10
CA VAL A 144 7.30 -2.73 -12.62
C VAL A 144 8.21 -3.68 -11.84
N PRO A 145 9.45 -3.94 -12.30
CA PRO A 145 10.36 -4.88 -11.64
C PRO A 145 10.63 -4.54 -10.17
N ALA A 146 10.72 -3.25 -9.83
CA ALA A 146 10.92 -2.81 -8.46
C ALA A 146 9.74 -3.17 -7.53
N PHE A 147 8.50 -3.11 -8.02
CA PHE A 147 7.32 -3.50 -7.24
C PHE A 147 7.18 -5.02 -7.15
N GLN A 148 7.47 -5.76 -8.23
CA GLN A 148 7.53 -7.21 -8.22
C GLN A 148 8.56 -7.73 -7.20
N ALA A 149 9.76 -7.14 -7.16
CA ALA A 149 10.80 -7.50 -6.20
C ALA A 149 10.42 -7.15 -4.75
N ALA A 150 9.52 -6.19 -4.55
CA ALA A 150 9.11 -5.70 -3.23
C ALA A 150 7.86 -6.39 -2.66
N VAL A 151 7.22 -7.33 -3.38
CA VAL A 151 6.06 -8.06 -2.84
C VAL A 151 6.46 -8.91 -1.63
N PRO A 152 5.55 -9.12 -0.65
CA PRO A 152 5.87 -9.84 0.58
C PRO A 152 6.47 -11.23 0.36
N GLU A 153 6.02 -11.95 -0.66
CA GLU A 153 6.43 -13.32 -0.98
C GLU A 153 7.88 -13.41 -1.48
N ASN A 154 8.42 -12.31 -1.99
CA ASN A 154 9.78 -12.24 -2.52
C ASN A 154 10.79 -11.71 -1.48
N GLN A 155 10.36 -11.47 -0.24
CA GLN A 155 11.24 -10.97 0.80
C GLN A 155 12.02 -12.11 1.49
N PRO A 156 13.25 -11.86 1.99
CA PRO A 156 14.07 -12.88 2.62
C PRO A 156 13.42 -13.59 3.84
N ASP A 157 12.48 -12.92 4.49
CA ASP A 157 11.73 -13.40 5.66
C ASP A 157 10.36 -14.02 5.30
N ALA A 158 10.03 -14.14 4.01
CA ALA A 158 8.82 -14.81 3.57
C ALA A 158 8.77 -16.27 4.08
N PRO A 159 7.65 -16.72 4.69
CA PRO A 159 7.54 -18.08 5.20
C PRO A 159 7.77 -19.11 4.10
N SER A 160 8.66 -20.08 4.33
CA SER A 160 8.88 -21.18 3.39
C SER A 160 7.63 -22.03 3.22
N ILE A 161 7.45 -22.66 2.05
CA ILE A 161 6.30 -23.53 1.72
C ILE A 161 6.05 -24.59 2.83
N THR A 162 7.11 -25.17 3.39
CA THR A 162 7.03 -26.16 4.48
C THR A 162 6.40 -25.58 5.77
N MET A 163 6.63 -24.31 6.07
CA MET A 163 6.09 -23.62 7.23
C MET A 163 4.58 -23.36 7.07
N LEU A 164 4.15 -22.99 5.85
CA LEU A 164 2.74 -22.75 5.51
C LEU A 164 1.89 -24.03 5.61
N ILE A 165 2.42 -25.17 5.15
CA ILE A 165 1.75 -26.47 5.28
C ILE A 165 1.58 -26.85 6.76
N SER A 166 2.60 -26.59 7.58
CA SER A 166 2.58 -26.90 9.01
C SER A 166 1.56 -26.06 9.81
N GLN A 167 1.29 -24.83 9.37
CA GLN A 167 0.27 -23.96 9.98
C GLN A 167 -1.16 -24.37 9.59
N LYS A 168 -1.39 -24.78 8.34
CA LYS A 168 -2.70 -25.28 7.88
C LYS A 168 -3.14 -26.60 8.51
N ILE A 169 -2.20 -27.43 8.96
CA ILE A 169 -2.52 -28.71 9.63
C ILE A 169 -2.91 -28.49 11.12
N LYS A 170 -2.59 -27.31 11.68
CA LYS A 170 -2.86 -26.96 13.08
C LYS A 170 -4.11 -26.08 13.29
N SER A 171 -4.76 -25.64 12.21
CA SER A 171 -6.03 -24.89 12.22
C SER A 171 -7.19 -25.80 11.81
#